data_AF-A0A7J7NIK1-F1
#
_entry.id   AF-A0A7J7NIK1-F1
#
_cell.length_a   1.000
_cell.length_b   1.000
_cell.length_c   1.000
_cell.angle_alpha   90.00
_cell.angle_beta   90.00
_cell.angle_gamma   90.00
#
_symmetry.space_group_name_H-M   'P 1'
#
loop_
_entity.id
_entity.type
_entity.pdbx_description
1 polymer ?
#
loop_
_entity_poly.entity_id
_entity_poly.type
_entity_poly.pdbx_seq_one_letter_code
_entity_poly.pdbx_strand_id
1 'polypeptide(L)'
;MEKRGKEKRLVMEMRGREIGEKKEKEGEEEKEEEEGDDGRKDIFCDIFSFSLCLVSKRHKVEAFEEIRGSTVCPHPASLGGLCVLCGKQEVDGSAVPFGYVLKALKIGSQELARLRRANLKSLLQKKKLYLVLDLDHTLLNSTRFRDISPDEGFLMNQTDSLEDIPKGSLFKLDSMCMLTKLRPFVRTFLKEASDMFEMYIYTMGEQSYALEMARLLDPEEVYFNSKVISQSDCTQRHQKVWSKHKENLILMERYHFFASSGRHFGLNYKSLSELSRDEVESEGAVSAILKVLKRVHQSFFNSDNKDNLLGRDVRLSLDMFRSPSELAQGIRTFGSEVLGERLMAEQLGAKCTTECNQSVTHVVSLEAGTDKAHWAWKRGKFLVHPRWIEAENYFWKRQPEEAFELEPPKKP
;
A
#
# COMPACT_ATOMS: atom_id res chain seq x y z
N MET A 1 -4.56 17.39 -23.65
CA MET A 1 -4.42 17.31 -22.18
C MET A 1 -5.65 16.60 -21.64
N GLU A 2 -5.51 15.30 -21.40
CA GLU A 2 -6.55 14.47 -20.78
C GLU A 2 -6.81 14.98 -19.35
N LYS A 3 -8.05 15.35 -19.02
CA LYS A 3 -8.39 15.85 -17.69
C LYS A 3 -8.26 14.69 -16.70
N ARG A 4 -7.11 14.58 -16.03
CA ARG A 4 -6.88 13.65 -14.91
C ARG A 4 -8.03 13.73 -13.89
N GLY A 5 -8.59 12.58 -13.52
CA GLY A 5 -9.58 12.47 -12.44
C GLY A 5 -8.98 12.87 -11.09
N LYS A 6 -9.82 13.37 -10.17
CA LYS A 6 -9.41 13.85 -8.84
C LYS A 6 -9.35 12.70 -7.83
N GLU A 7 -8.31 12.66 -7.01
CA GLU A 7 -8.06 11.56 -6.07
C GLU A 7 -8.39 11.89 -4.61
N LYS A 8 -8.87 10.90 -3.85
CA LYS A 8 -9.22 10.98 -2.41
C LYS A 8 -8.64 9.85 -1.57
N ARG A 9 -7.90 8.95 -2.22
CA ARG A 9 -7.38 7.72 -1.64
C ARG A 9 -5.87 7.79 -1.50
N LEU A 10 -5.39 7.38 -0.33
CA LEU A 10 -3.98 7.07 -0.09
C LEU A 10 -3.80 5.56 -0.03
N VAL A 11 -2.64 5.09 -0.46
CA VAL A 11 -2.29 3.67 -0.45
C VAL A 11 -0.98 3.49 0.29
N MET A 12 -0.96 2.64 1.31
CA MET A 12 0.23 2.27 2.03
C MET A 12 0.71 0.90 1.56
N GLU A 13 1.94 0.85 1.04
CA GLU A 13 2.51 -0.35 0.42
C GLU A 13 4.02 -0.42 0.68
N MET A 14 4.54 -1.63 0.78
CA MET A 14 5.99 -1.85 0.71
C MET A 14 6.53 -1.53 -0.70
N ARG A 15 7.81 -1.15 -0.81
CA ARG A 15 8.47 -0.93 -2.12
C ARG A 15 8.37 -2.18 -2.99
N GLY A 16 7.88 -2.12 -4.22
CA GLY A 16 8.15 -3.17 -5.22
C GLY A 16 9.64 -3.14 -5.63
N ARG A 17 10.40 -4.23 -5.49
CA ARG A 17 11.70 -4.34 -6.16
C ARG A 17 11.47 -5.00 -7.51
N GLU A 18 11.89 -4.32 -8.56
CA GLU A 18 12.14 -4.93 -9.87
C GLU A 18 13.40 -5.77 -9.72
N ILE A 19 13.25 -7.10 -9.66
CA ILE A 19 14.34 -8.02 -9.94
C ILE A 19 13.77 -9.02 -10.94
N GLY A 20 14.40 -9.09 -12.10
CA GLY A 20 13.99 -9.96 -13.20
C GLY A 20 13.86 -11.39 -12.71
N GLU A 21 12.64 -11.91 -12.75
CA GLU A 21 12.43 -13.34 -12.83
C GLU A 21 13.28 -13.85 -13.99
N LYS A 22 14.23 -14.73 -13.68
CA LYS A 22 14.83 -15.57 -14.70
C LYS A 22 13.65 -16.29 -15.35
N LYS A 23 13.33 -15.88 -16.58
CA LYS A 23 12.48 -16.65 -17.49
C LYS A 23 13.09 -18.05 -17.58
N GLU A 24 12.51 -19.02 -16.89
CA GLU A 24 12.51 -20.38 -17.41
C GLU A 24 11.70 -20.30 -18.71
N LYS A 25 12.43 -20.47 -19.82
CA LYS A 25 11.85 -20.55 -21.16
C LYS A 25 11.08 -21.87 -21.23
N GLU A 26 9.76 -21.79 -21.17
CA GLU A 26 8.93 -22.66 -21.99
C GLU A 26 8.20 -21.76 -22.96
N GLY A 27 8.48 -21.98 -24.24
CA GLY A 27 8.07 -21.11 -25.32
C GLY A 27 6.62 -21.39 -25.70
N GLU A 28 5.83 -20.33 -25.75
CA GLU A 28 4.69 -20.20 -26.65
C GLU A 28 4.57 -18.69 -26.97
N GLU A 29 4.83 -18.35 -28.24
CA GLU A 29 4.62 -17.01 -28.78
C GLU A 29 3.12 -16.83 -29.03
N GLU A 30 2.44 -16.03 -28.21
CA GLU A 30 1.16 -15.45 -28.57
C GLU A 30 1.29 -13.94 -28.72
N LYS A 31 0.84 -13.46 -29.88
CA LYS A 31 0.88 -12.06 -30.32
C LYS A 31 -0.11 -11.24 -29.51
N GLU A 32 0.38 -10.14 -28.92
CA GLU A 32 -0.47 -9.10 -28.34
C GLU A 32 -1.19 -8.34 -29.46
N GLU A 33 -2.51 -8.48 -29.55
CA GLU A 33 -3.38 -7.53 -30.25
C GLU A 33 -3.74 -6.41 -29.26
N GLU A 34 -3.39 -5.18 -29.62
CA GLU A 34 -3.78 -3.96 -28.91
C GLU A 34 -5.27 -3.67 -29.18
N GLU A 35 -6.16 -4.06 -28.27
CA GLU A 35 -7.50 -3.46 -28.17
C GLU A 35 -7.57 -2.49 -26.99
N GLY A 36 -7.91 -1.23 -27.29
CA GLY A 36 -8.13 -0.18 -26.31
C GLY A 36 -9.43 -0.39 -25.54
N ASP A 37 -9.32 -0.61 -24.23
CA ASP A 37 -10.46 -0.67 -23.29
C ASP A 37 -10.44 0.55 -22.34
N ASP A 38 -11.33 1.48 -22.65
CA ASP A 38 -11.71 2.65 -21.86
C ASP A 38 -12.85 2.25 -20.88
N GLY A 39 -12.54 2.20 -19.58
CA GLY A 39 -13.58 2.37 -18.55
C GLY A 39 -13.70 1.34 -17.41
N ARG A 40 -12.89 0.28 -17.33
CA ARG A 40 -13.17 -0.85 -16.41
C ARG A 40 -12.30 -1.01 -15.14
N LYS A 41 -11.63 0.05 -14.68
CA LYS A 41 -10.69 -0.05 -13.55
C LYS A 41 -10.93 1.01 -12.50
N ASP A 42 -11.82 0.70 -11.57
CA ASP A 42 -11.80 1.18 -10.20
C ASP A 42 -12.70 0.24 -9.41
N ILE A 43 -12.12 -0.71 -8.66
CA ILE A 43 -12.85 -1.62 -7.74
C ILE A 43 -12.95 -0.97 -6.33
N PHE A 44 -12.33 0.19 -6.15
CA PHE A 44 -12.09 0.78 -4.83
C PHE A 44 -13.04 1.91 -4.49
N CYS A 45 -14.21 1.51 -4.04
CA CYS A 45 -15.12 2.21 -3.14
C CYS A 45 -16.38 1.36 -3.18
N ASP A 46 -16.92 0.98 -2.00
CA ASP A 46 -18.29 0.49 -1.71
C ASP A 46 -18.23 -0.72 -0.74
N ILE A 47 -19.14 -0.98 0.21
CA ILE A 47 -20.51 -0.50 0.47
C ILE A 47 -20.80 -0.73 1.98
N PHE A 48 -21.31 0.26 2.73
CA PHE A 48 -22.03 0.02 4.00
C PHE A 48 -23.54 0.28 3.84
N SER A 49 -23.93 1.01 2.78
CA SER A 49 -25.34 1.39 2.57
C SER A 49 -26.20 0.29 1.93
N PHE A 50 -25.62 -0.73 1.29
CA PHE A 50 -26.39 -1.77 0.59
C PHE A 50 -26.92 -2.85 1.54
N SER A 51 -26.16 -3.21 2.60
CA SER A 51 -26.67 -4.06 3.69
C SER A 51 -27.87 -3.39 4.37
N LEU A 52 -27.78 -2.08 4.66
CA LEU A 52 -28.91 -1.32 5.19
C LEU A 52 -30.04 -1.15 4.16
N CYS A 53 -29.78 -1.04 2.86
CA CYS A 53 -30.83 -0.88 1.84
C CYS A 53 -31.65 -2.18 1.66
N LEU A 54 -31.00 -3.35 1.67
CA LEU A 54 -31.66 -4.65 1.62
C LEU A 54 -32.51 -4.91 2.89
N VAL A 55 -32.05 -4.43 4.05
CA VAL A 55 -32.77 -4.60 5.33
C VAL A 55 -33.86 -3.53 5.55
N SER A 56 -33.66 -2.30 5.07
CA SER A 56 -34.53 -1.15 5.42
C SER A 56 -35.62 -0.87 4.38
N LYS A 57 -35.48 -1.30 3.12
CA LYS A 57 -36.57 -1.19 2.13
C LYS A 57 -37.48 -2.43 2.11
N ARG A 58 -38.15 -2.69 3.22
CA ARG A 58 -39.46 -3.38 3.24
C ARG A 58 -40.63 -2.42 2.96
N HIS A 59 -40.37 -1.27 2.32
CA HIS A 59 -41.41 -0.32 1.96
C HIS A 59 -42.00 -0.63 0.59
N LYS A 60 -43.21 -1.20 0.64
CA LYS A 60 -44.30 -1.22 -0.35
C LYS A 60 -43.89 -1.30 -1.82
N VAL A 61 -44.05 -2.51 -2.35
CA VAL A 61 -44.32 -2.75 -3.77
C VAL A 61 -45.66 -2.07 -4.11
N GLU A 62 -45.62 -0.85 -4.62
CA GLU A 62 -46.69 -0.36 -5.47
C GLU A 62 -46.31 -0.71 -6.91
N ALA A 63 -47.17 -1.51 -7.53
CA ALA A 63 -47.00 -2.06 -8.86
C ALA A 63 -46.80 -0.93 -9.87
N PHE A 64 -45.64 -0.92 -10.54
CA PHE A 64 -45.48 -0.15 -11.77
C PHE A 64 -45.64 -1.11 -12.95
N GLU A 65 -46.73 -0.89 -13.68
CA GLU A 65 -47.09 -1.64 -14.88
C GLU A 65 -45.97 -1.57 -15.93
N GLU A 66 -45.52 -2.77 -16.29
CA GLU A 66 -45.28 -3.23 -17.66
C GLU A 66 -44.54 -2.29 -18.63
N ILE A 67 -43.20 -2.24 -18.53
CA ILE A 67 -42.36 -2.02 -19.72
C ILE A 67 -42.08 -3.38 -20.36
N ARG A 68 -42.99 -3.83 -21.24
CA ARG A 68 -42.71 -4.86 -22.23
C ARG A 68 -41.84 -4.25 -23.33
N GLY A 69 -40.55 -4.55 -23.33
CA GLY A 69 -39.67 -4.17 -24.43
C GLY A 69 -38.17 -4.12 -24.15
N SER A 70 -37.71 -4.22 -22.90
CA SER A 70 -36.27 -4.27 -22.58
C SER A 70 -35.83 -5.65 -22.11
N THR A 71 -34.87 -6.25 -22.82
CA THR A 71 -34.14 -7.46 -22.41
C THR A 71 -33.22 -7.20 -21.21
N VAL A 72 -32.91 -5.93 -20.93
CA VAL A 72 -32.04 -5.51 -19.83
C VAL A 72 -32.90 -5.05 -18.66
N CYS A 73 -32.66 -5.64 -17.48
CA CYS A 73 -33.31 -5.17 -16.25
C CYS A 73 -32.61 -3.89 -15.75
N PRO A 74 -33.35 -2.82 -15.39
CA PRO A 74 -32.76 -1.56 -14.93
C PRO A 74 -32.31 -1.59 -13.46
N HIS A 75 -32.34 -2.77 -12.84
CA HIS A 75 -32.13 -2.91 -11.41
C HIS A 75 -30.65 -2.92 -11.03
N PRO A 76 -30.32 -2.40 -9.84
CA PRO A 76 -28.96 -2.01 -9.48
C PRO A 76 -27.97 -3.17 -9.28
N ALA A 77 -28.45 -4.38 -8.99
CA ALA A 77 -27.59 -5.49 -8.61
C ALA A 77 -28.11 -6.85 -9.07
N SER A 78 -27.18 -7.77 -9.27
CA SER A 78 -27.41 -9.17 -9.56
C SER A 78 -26.60 -10.07 -8.61
N LEU A 79 -27.12 -11.26 -8.35
CA LEU A 79 -26.45 -12.31 -7.58
C LEU A 79 -26.50 -13.60 -8.40
N GLY A 80 -25.33 -14.16 -8.73
CA GLY A 80 -25.27 -15.38 -9.54
C GLY A 80 -25.85 -15.22 -10.94
N GLY A 81 -25.77 -14.01 -11.52
CA GLY A 81 -26.31 -13.71 -12.86
C GLY A 81 -27.82 -13.43 -12.89
N LEU A 82 -28.49 -13.39 -11.73
CA LEU A 82 -29.90 -13.06 -11.60
C LEU A 82 -30.09 -11.74 -10.87
N CYS A 83 -30.96 -10.87 -11.37
CA CYS A 83 -31.32 -9.64 -10.69
C CYS A 83 -31.90 -9.91 -9.29
N VAL A 84 -31.36 -9.25 -8.26
CA VAL A 84 -31.82 -9.43 -6.87
C VAL A 84 -33.23 -8.89 -6.60
N LEU A 85 -33.78 -8.07 -7.51
CA LEU A 85 -35.10 -7.46 -7.36
C LEU A 85 -36.18 -8.12 -8.23
N CYS A 86 -35.86 -8.50 -9.47
CA CYS A 86 -36.86 -9.05 -10.40
C CYS A 86 -36.55 -10.45 -10.93
N GLY A 87 -35.42 -11.05 -10.55
CA GLY A 87 -35.04 -12.40 -10.96
C GLY A 87 -34.71 -12.57 -12.45
N LYS A 88 -34.72 -11.49 -13.26
CA LYS A 88 -34.30 -11.56 -14.66
C LYS A 88 -32.81 -11.83 -14.77
N GLN A 89 -32.42 -12.58 -15.80
CA GLN A 89 -31.03 -12.85 -16.11
C GLN A 89 -30.31 -11.57 -16.56
N GLU A 90 -29.09 -11.38 -16.07
CA GLU A 90 -28.22 -10.31 -16.49
C GLU A 90 -27.72 -10.59 -17.91
N VAL A 91 -28.02 -9.68 -18.84
CA VAL A 91 -27.70 -9.84 -20.27
C VAL A 91 -26.48 -8.98 -20.67
N ASP A 92 -26.10 -8.01 -19.83
CA ASP A 92 -25.06 -7.02 -20.12
C ASP A 92 -23.85 -7.18 -19.19
N GLY A 93 -22.64 -7.10 -19.75
CA GLY A 93 -21.37 -7.18 -19.04
C GLY A 93 -20.97 -5.90 -18.30
N SER A 94 -21.80 -4.85 -18.33
CA SER A 94 -21.53 -3.56 -17.67
C SER A 94 -21.53 -3.60 -16.13
N ALA A 95 -21.93 -4.72 -15.51
CA ALA A 95 -21.91 -4.86 -14.06
C ALA A 95 -20.50 -5.18 -13.53
N VAL A 96 -20.16 -4.57 -12.39
CA VAL A 96 -18.88 -4.71 -11.71
C VAL A 96 -19.02 -5.77 -10.61
N PRO A 97 -18.11 -6.76 -10.52
CA PRO A 97 -18.15 -7.78 -9.48
C PRO A 97 -17.79 -7.22 -8.09
N PHE A 98 -18.51 -7.69 -7.08
CA PHE A 98 -18.41 -7.30 -5.67
C PHE A 98 -18.23 -8.53 -4.76
N GLY A 99 -17.38 -9.46 -5.22
CA GLY A 99 -17.16 -10.77 -4.58
C GLY A 99 -16.68 -10.70 -3.12
N TYR A 100 -15.93 -9.65 -2.77
CA TYR A 100 -15.42 -9.41 -1.42
C TYR A 100 -16.52 -9.06 -0.40
N VAL A 101 -17.66 -8.50 -0.86
CA VAL A 101 -18.83 -8.25 0.00
C VAL A 101 -19.72 -9.49 0.05
N LEU A 102 -20.04 -10.04 -1.12
CA LEU A 102 -20.83 -11.26 -1.25
C LEU A 102 -20.43 -11.98 -2.53
N LYS A 103 -20.10 -13.26 -2.43
CA LYS A 103 -19.70 -14.08 -3.57
C LYS A 103 -20.79 -14.03 -4.66
N ALA A 104 -20.36 -13.81 -5.91
CA ALA A 104 -21.22 -13.67 -7.09
C ALA A 104 -22.15 -12.45 -7.12
N LEU A 105 -21.99 -11.47 -6.22
CA LEU A 105 -22.66 -10.17 -6.32
C LEU A 105 -22.04 -9.34 -7.45
N LYS A 106 -22.88 -8.70 -8.26
CA LYS A 106 -22.46 -7.66 -9.19
C LYS A 106 -23.38 -6.44 -9.09
N ILE A 107 -22.85 -5.26 -9.37
CA ILE A 107 -23.56 -3.98 -9.30
C ILE A 107 -23.42 -3.27 -10.65
N GLY A 108 -24.52 -2.73 -11.18
CA GLY A 108 -24.51 -1.97 -12.42
C GLY A 108 -23.64 -0.71 -12.32
N SER A 109 -22.86 -0.40 -13.36
CA SER A 109 -21.88 0.69 -13.37
C SER A 109 -22.44 2.08 -13.01
N GLN A 110 -23.66 2.39 -13.46
CA GLN A 110 -24.33 3.66 -13.15
C GLN A 110 -24.70 3.77 -11.66
N GLU A 111 -25.27 2.71 -11.09
CA GLU A 111 -25.60 2.68 -9.67
C GLU A 111 -24.32 2.74 -8.83
N LEU A 112 -23.29 2.02 -9.25
CA LEU A 112 -21.98 2.04 -8.61
C LEU A 112 -21.41 3.45 -8.55
N ALA A 113 -21.41 4.18 -9.67
CA ALA A 113 -20.96 5.57 -9.70
C ALA A 113 -21.78 6.48 -8.76
N ARG A 114 -23.09 6.24 -8.63
CA ARG A 114 -23.97 6.95 -7.70
C ARG A 114 -23.62 6.67 -6.24
N LEU A 115 -23.43 5.39 -5.90
CA LEU A 115 -23.06 4.94 -4.54
C LEU A 115 -21.70 5.50 -4.13
N ARG A 116 -20.69 5.43 -5.02
CA ARG A 116 -19.36 6.02 -4.80
C ARG A 116 -19.44 7.49 -4.46
N ARG A 117 -20.20 8.27 -5.25
CA ARG A 117 -20.34 9.71 -5.03
C ARG A 117 -21.03 10.01 -3.69
N ALA A 118 -22.07 9.26 -3.35
CA ALA A 118 -22.80 9.43 -2.08
C ALA A 118 -21.94 9.06 -0.86
N ASN A 119 -21.24 7.93 -0.94
CA ASN A 119 -20.33 7.44 0.11
C ASN A 119 -19.19 8.43 0.33
N LEU A 120 -18.54 8.89 -0.75
CA LEU A 120 -17.48 9.90 -0.66
C LEU A 120 -17.98 11.20 -0.03
N LYS A 121 -19.18 11.68 -0.42
CA LYS A 121 -19.75 12.90 0.18
C LYS A 121 -19.96 12.74 1.69
N SER A 122 -20.53 11.62 2.12
CA SER A 122 -20.72 11.29 3.55
C SER A 122 -19.39 11.19 4.30
N LEU A 123 -18.39 10.54 3.69
CA LEU A 123 -17.05 10.41 4.25
C LEU A 123 -16.38 11.76 4.49
N LEU A 124 -16.42 12.65 3.49
CA LEU A 124 -15.84 13.99 3.57
C LEU A 124 -16.55 14.87 4.60
N GLN A 125 -17.87 14.71 4.78
CA GLN A 125 -18.62 15.38 5.85
C GLN A 125 -18.15 14.97 7.25
N LYS A 126 -17.76 13.69 7.42
CA LYS A 126 -17.12 13.18 8.63
C LYS A 126 -15.64 13.56 8.73
N LYS A 127 -15.14 14.39 7.81
CA LYS A 127 -13.72 14.73 7.65
C LYS A 127 -12.81 13.52 7.57
N LYS A 128 -13.20 12.51 6.80
CA LYS A 128 -12.37 11.32 6.55
C LYS A 128 -11.94 11.21 5.09
N LEU A 129 -10.84 10.50 4.86
CA LEU A 129 -10.32 10.09 3.54
C LEU A 129 -10.25 8.57 3.44
N TYR A 130 -9.97 8.01 2.28
CA TYR A 130 -9.75 6.57 2.13
C TYR A 130 -8.28 6.23 2.33
N LEU A 131 -8.00 5.18 3.11
CA LEU A 131 -6.67 4.61 3.29
C LEU A 131 -6.71 3.11 2.95
N VAL A 132 -5.90 2.71 1.98
CA VAL A 132 -5.76 1.30 1.62
C VAL A 132 -4.43 0.78 2.13
N LEU A 133 -4.47 -0.35 2.83
CA LEU A 133 -3.35 -0.94 3.55
C LEU A 133 -3.00 -2.29 2.93
N ASP A 134 -1.74 -2.44 2.55
CA ASP A 134 -1.15 -3.75 2.30
C ASP A 134 -0.84 -4.48 3.62
N LEU A 135 -0.68 -5.81 3.58
CA LEU A 135 -0.42 -6.65 4.75
C LEU A 135 1.07 -7.01 4.89
N ASP A 136 1.55 -7.92 4.05
CA ASP A 136 2.87 -8.51 4.17
C ASP A 136 3.99 -7.49 3.96
N HIS A 137 4.95 -7.48 4.88
CA HIS A 137 6.05 -6.52 4.97
C HIS A 137 5.61 -5.05 5.13
N THR A 138 4.31 -4.79 5.27
CA THR A 138 3.74 -3.47 5.48
C THR A 138 3.28 -3.34 6.94
N LEU A 139 2.26 -4.10 7.33
CA LEU A 139 1.67 -4.11 8.68
C LEU A 139 2.13 -5.31 9.53
N LEU A 140 2.59 -6.37 8.88
CA LEU A 140 2.99 -7.62 9.52
C LEU A 140 4.00 -8.36 8.63
N ASN A 141 4.61 -9.39 9.18
CA ASN A 141 5.42 -10.33 8.41
C ASN A 141 5.05 -11.75 8.82
N SER A 142 4.91 -12.65 7.85
CA SER A 142 4.61 -14.06 8.07
C SER A 142 5.69 -14.98 7.50
N THR A 143 5.82 -16.17 8.08
CA THR A 143 6.68 -17.26 7.57
C THR A 143 6.01 -18.62 7.78
N ARG A 144 6.19 -19.56 6.85
CA ARG A 144 5.72 -20.93 7.04
C ARG A 144 6.63 -21.66 8.03
N PHE A 145 6.10 -22.65 8.75
CA PHE A 145 6.87 -23.44 9.71
C PHE A 145 8.11 -24.09 9.09
N ARG A 146 8.00 -24.55 7.85
CA ARG A 146 9.11 -25.17 7.10
C ARG A 146 10.22 -24.20 6.69
N ASP A 147 9.95 -22.90 6.69
CA ASP A 147 10.88 -21.87 6.22
C ASP A 147 11.64 -21.19 7.38
N ILE A 148 11.30 -21.54 8.62
CA ILE A 148 11.99 -21.08 9.83
C ILE A 148 13.39 -21.68 9.87
N SER A 149 14.40 -20.81 10.05
CA SER A 149 15.77 -21.30 10.17
C SER A 149 15.98 -21.99 11.53
N PRO A 150 16.98 -22.88 11.65
CA PRO A 150 17.35 -23.46 12.95
C PRO A 150 17.62 -22.39 14.02
N ASP A 151 18.23 -21.27 13.63
CA ASP A 151 18.55 -20.13 14.51
C ASP A 151 17.29 -19.39 14.99
N GLU A 152 16.17 -19.51 14.28
CA GLU A 152 14.87 -18.93 14.64
C GLU A 152 13.94 -19.92 15.35
N GLY A 153 14.38 -21.16 15.59
CA GLY A 153 13.56 -22.20 16.19
C GLY A 153 12.96 -21.83 17.55
N PHE A 154 13.61 -20.93 18.28
CA PHE A 154 13.13 -20.40 19.57
C PHE A 154 11.78 -19.67 19.46
N LEU A 155 11.46 -19.10 18.30
CA LEU A 155 10.22 -18.33 18.08
C LEU A 155 8.97 -19.20 18.25
N MET A 156 9.06 -20.49 17.92
CA MET A 156 7.95 -21.44 18.08
C MET A 156 7.49 -21.60 19.54
N ASN A 157 8.36 -21.30 20.50
CA ASN A 157 8.10 -21.43 21.93
C ASN A 157 7.82 -20.07 22.60
N GLN A 158 7.94 -18.97 21.86
CA GLN A 158 7.76 -17.59 22.35
C GLN A 158 6.52 -16.92 21.77
N THR A 159 5.59 -17.70 21.20
CA THR A 159 4.38 -17.15 20.61
C THR A 159 3.36 -16.76 21.67
N ASP A 160 2.71 -15.63 21.44
CA ASP A 160 1.59 -15.16 22.23
C ASP A 160 0.37 -16.07 22.04
N SER A 161 -0.41 -16.24 23.12
CA SER A 161 -1.66 -17.01 23.07
C SER A 161 -2.66 -16.32 22.15
N LEU A 162 -3.42 -17.11 21.38
CA LEU A 162 -4.56 -16.61 20.61
C LEU A 162 -5.71 -16.10 21.51
N GLU A 163 -5.66 -16.36 22.81
CA GLU A 163 -6.57 -15.74 23.78
C GLU A 163 -6.16 -14.31 24.16
N ASP A 164 -4.88 -13.96 23.98
CA ASP A 164 -4.33 -12.63 24.27
C ASP A 164 -4.01 -11.83 22.99
N ILE A 165 -4.75 -12.09 21.90
CA ILE A 165 -4.61 -11.37 20.62
C ILE A 165 -4.50 -9.84 20.81
N PRO A 166 -5.31 -9.18 21.66
CA PRO A 166 -5.24 -7.72 21.81
C PRO A 166 -3.87 -7.19 22.25
N LYS A 167 -3.06 -7.99 22.96
CA LYS A 167 -1.74 -7.59 23.48
C LYS A 167 -0.59 -8.30 22.78
N GLY A 168 -0.83 -9.48 22.22
CA GLY A 168 0.17 -10.26 21.50
C GLY A 168 0.61 -9.61 20.19
N SER A 169 1.80 -9.97 19.75
CA SER A 169 2.40 -9.55 18.48
C SER A 169 2.96 -10.70 17.66
N LEU A 170 3.32 -11.84 18.25
CA LEU A 170 3.85 -13.01 17.55
C LEU A 170 2.92 -14.20 17.73
N PHE A 171 2.29 -14.66 16.65
CA PHE A 171 1.26 -15.70 16.71
C PHE A 171 1.65 -16.94 15.94
N LYS A 172 1.34 -18.11 16.53
CA LYS A 172 1.42 -19.41 15.85
C LYS A 172 0.04 -19.77 15.32
N LEU A 173 -0.07 -19.90 14.00
CA LEU A 173 -1.29 -20.26 13.29
C LEU A 173 -1.16 -21.69 12.77
N ASP A 174 -1.49 -22.67 13.61
CA ASP A 174 -1.32 -24.09 13.31
C ASP A 174 -2.15 -24.54 12.09
N SER A 175 -3.38 -24.02 11.93
CA SER A 175 -4.26 -24.33 10.79
C SER A 175 -3.71 -23.89 9.44
N MET A 176 -2.82 -22.89 9.44
CA MET A 176 -2.17 -22.33 8.26
C MET A 176 -0.69 -22.72 8.17
N CYS A 177 -0.18 -23.51 9.12
CA CYS A 177 1.22 -23.90 9.24
C CYS A 177 2.21 -22.72 9.19
N MET A 178 1.90 -21.63 9.90
CA MET A 178 2.69 -20.38 9.83
C MET A 178 2.84 -19.64 11.15
N LEU A 179 3.92 -18.87 11.26
CA LEU A 179 4.07 -17.81 12.25
C LEU A 179 3.77 -16.46 11.61
N THR A 180 3.11 -15.59 12.36
CA THR A 180 2.86 -14.20 11.95
C THR A 180 3.31 -13.26 13.06
N LYS A 181 4.15 -12.29 12.70
CA LYS A 181 4.58 -11.18 13.56
C LYS A 181 3.89 -9.90 13.10
N LEU A 182 3.11 -9.28 13.98
CA LEU A 182 2.58 -7.93 13.80
C LEU A 182 3.71 -6.91 13.93
N ARG A 183 3.74 -5.93 13.02
CA ARG A 183 4.73 -4.86 13.07
C ARG A 183 4.49 -3.99 14.32
N PRO A 184 5.55 -3.60 15.06
CA PRO A 184 5.40 -2.74 16.22
C PRO A 184 4.56 -1.49 15.92
N PHE A 185 3.80 -1.02 16.92
CA PHE A 185 2.88 0.12 16.81
C PHE A 185 1.63 -0.06 15.91
N VAL A 186 1.43 -1.19 15.23
CA VAL A 186 0.35 -1.35 14.24
C VAL A 186 -1.06 -1.14 14.80
N ARG A 187 -1.37 -1.63 16.01
CA ARG A 187 -2.72 -1.48 16.59
C ARG A 187 -3.02 -0.03 16.96
N THR A 188 -2.05 0.66 17.55
CA THR A 188 -2.14 2.09 17.87
C THR A 188 -2.29 2.90 16.59
N PHE A 189 -1.55 2.56 15.55
CA PHE A 189 -1.70 3.13 14.22
C PHE A 189 -3.13 2.98 13.69
N LEU A 190 -3.70 1.76 13.70
CA LEU A 190 -5.07 1.53 13.20
C LEU A 190 -6.09 2.36 13.97
N LYS A 191 -5.97 2.37 15.31
CA LYS A 191 -6.82 3.18 16.18
C LYS A 191 -6.78 4.66 15.81
N GLU A 192 -5.60 5.25 15.77
CA GLU A 192 -5.44 6.69 15.48
C GLU A 192 -5.77 7.04 14.02
N ALA A 193 -5.42 6.17 13.06
CA ALA A 193 -5.77 6.37 11.67
C ALA A 193 -7.28 6.32 11.44
N SER A 194 -8.02 5.50 12.22
CA SER A 194 -9.47 5.38 12.09
C SER A 194 -10.22 6.70 12.32
N ASP A 195 -9.67 7.64 13.09
CA ASP A 195 -10.28 8.96 13.30
C ASP A 195 -10.29 9.81 12.02
N MET A 196 -9.33 9.58 11.13
CA MET A 196 -9.06 10.38 9.93
C MET A 196 -9.37 9.64 8.63
N PHE A 197 -9.42 8.31 8.66
CA PHE A 197 -9.50 7.48 7.47
C PHE A 197 -10.52 6.37 7.59
N GLU A 198 -11.18 6.08 6.48
CA GLU A 198 -11.88 4.81 6.26
C GLU A 198 -10.88 3.81 5.66
N MET A 199 -10.56 2.77 6.43
CA MET A 199 -9.48 1.84 6.09
C MET A 199 -9.98 0.59 5.36
N TYR A 200 -9.17 0.13 4.42
CA TYR A 200 -9.36 -1.10 3.65
C TYR A 200 -8.06 -1.91 3.66
N ILE A 201 -8.18 -3.24 3.70
CA ILE A 201 -7.06 -4.13 3.40
C ILE A 201 -7.10 -4.46 1.91
N TYR A 202 -5.95 -4.34 1.25
CA TYR A 202 -5.73 -4.88 -0.08
C TYR A 202 -4.44 -5.68 -0.10
N THR A 203 -4.53 -6.98 -0.36
CA THR A 203 -3.37 -7.87 -0.36
C THR A 203 -3.38 -8.77 -1.59
N MET A 204 -2.18 -9.14 -2.04
CA MET A 204 -1.98 -10.18 -3.04
C MET A 204 -2.03 -11.60 -2.43
N GLY A 205 -2.29 -11.73 -1.13
CA GLY A 205 -2.55 -13.01 -0.48
C GLY A 205 -3.92 -13.58 -0.78
N GLU A 206 -4.09 -14.87 -0.52
CA GLU A 206 -5.37 -15.56 -0.64
C GLU A 206 -6.39 -15.05 0.39
N GLN A 207 -7.69 -15.24 0.10
CA GLN A 207 -8.77 -14.73 0.95
C GLN A 207 -8.73 -15.27 2.39
N SER A 208 -8.49 -16.57 2.57
CA SER A 208 -8.40 -17.19 3.90
C SER A 208 -7.28 -16.58 4.74
N TYR A 209 -6.12 -16.36 4.13
CA TYR A 209 -5.00 -15.66 4.74
C TYR A 209 -5.35 -14.22 5.11
N ALA A 210 -5.93 -13.46 4.16
CA ALA A 210 -6.27 -12.07 4.38
C ALA A 210 -7.26 -11.87 5.54
N LEU A 211 -8.27 -12.74 5.64
CA LEU A 211 -9.26 -12.72 6.72
C LEU A 211 -8.64 -13.07 8.08
N GLU A 212 -7.75 -14.07 8.13
CA GLU A 212 -7.08 -14.44 9.37
C GLU A 212 -6.13 -13.32 9.85
N MET A 213 -5.39 -12.68 8.94
CA MET A 213 -4.56 -11.52 9.28
C MET A 213 -5.40 -10.32 9.74
N ALA A 214 -6.54 -10.08 9.09
CA ALA A 214 -7.48 -9.03 9.51
C ALA A 214 -8.00 -9.28 10.93
N ARG A 215 -8.33 -10.53 11.28
CA ARG A 215 -8.72 -10.92 12.64
C ARG A 215 -7.60 -10.64 13.66
N LEU A 216 -6.35 -10.96 13.30
CA LEU A 216 -5.22 -10.65 14.18
C LEU A 216 -5.07 -9.14 14.36
N LEU A 217 -5.21 -8.33 13.31
CA LEU A 217 -5.07 -6.86 13.38
C LEU A 217 -6.24 -6.14 14.06
N ASP A 218 -7.46 -6.63 13.87
CA ASP A 218 -8.73 -6.02 14.26
C ASP A 218 -9.67 -7.07 14.89
N PRO A 219 -9.36 -7.57 16.10
CA PRO A 219 -10.11 -8.66 16.72
C PRO A 219 -11.57 -8.31 17.06
N GLU A 220 -11.88 -7.03 17.18
CA GLU A 220 -13.23 -6.51 17.47
C GLU A 220 -14.00 -6.12 16.20
N GLU A 221 -13.42 -6.32 15.01
CA GLU A 221 -14.00 -5.96 13.70
C GLU A 221 -14.44 -4.49 13.57
N VAL A 222 -13.73 -3.59 14.25
CA VAL A 222 -14.06 -2.15 14.30
C VAL A 222 -13.60 -1.42 13.04
N TYR A 223 -12.51 -1.89 12.43
CA TYR A 223 -11.81 -1.18 11.36
C TYR A 223 -12.09 -1.74 9.98
N PHE A 224 -12.05 -3.06 9.79
CA PHE A 224 -12.07 -3.66 8.45
C PHE A 224 -13.39 -4.31 8.09
N ASN A 225 -13.94 -5.19 8.93
CA ASN A 225 -15.17 -5.94 8.63
C ASN A 225 -15.14 -6.48 7.16
N SER A 226 -16.08 -6.07 6.30
CA SER A 226 -16.16 -6.48 4.88
C SER A 226 -15.20 -5.75 3.92
N LYS A 227 -14.25 -4.97 4.43
CA LYS A 227 -13.31 -4.13 3.65
C LYS A 227 -11.95 -4.82 3.45
N VAL A 228 -11.97 -6.12 3.18
CA VAL A 228 -10.78 -6.94 2.92
C VAL A 228 -10.84 -7.43 1.48
N ILE A 229 -9.88 -7.00 0.66
CA ILE A 229 -9.77 -7.34 -0.76
C ILE A 229 -8.50 -8.17 -0.96
N SER A 230 -8.67 -9.37 -1.49
CA SER A 230 -7.62 -10.38 -1.63
C SER A 230 -7.27 -10.63 -3.09
N GLN A 231 -6.29 -11.51 -3.34
CA GLN A 231 -5.90 -11.92 -4.70
C GLN A 231 -7.08 -12.43 -5.54
N SER A 232 -7.99 -13.19 -4.91
CA SER A 232 -9.15 -13.77 -5.61
C SER A 232 -10.18 -12.73 -6.06
N ASP A 233 -10.12 -11.51 -5.52
CA ASP A 233 -10.99 -10.40 -5.89
C ASP A 233 -10.42 -9.56 -7.05
N CYS A 234 -9.16 -9.84 -7.46
CA CYS A 234 -8.48 -9.10 -8.50
C CYS A 234 -8.85 -9.63 -9.90
N THR A 235 -9.24 -8.73 -10.80
CA THR A 235 -9.70 -9.07 -12.15
C THR A 235 -8.57 -9.38 -13.15
N GLN A 236 -7.31 -9.12 -12.79
CA GLN A 236 -6.15 -9.37 -13.64
C GLN A 236 -5.00 -9.98 -12.83
N ARG A 237 -4.53 -11.17 -13.22
CA ARG A 237 -3.31 -11.76 -12.67
C ARG A 237 -2.08 -11.01 -13.22
N HIS A 238 -1.09 -10.75 -12.37
CA HIS A 238 0.25 -10.26 -12.72
C HIS A 238 0.43 -8.78 -13.16
N GLN A 239 -0.54 -7.88 -12.98
CA GLN A 239 -0.29 -6.45 -13.19
C GLN A 239 0.38 -5.78 -11.97
N LYS A 240 1.32 -4.86 -12.20
CA LYS A 240 1.84 -3.94 -11.17
C LYS A 240 0.66 -3.18 -10.53
N VAL A 241 0.34 -3.55 -9.29
CA VAL A 241 -0.91 -3.21 -8.57
C VAL A 241 -1.27 -1.72 -8.64
N TRP A 242 -0.28 -0.83 -8.49
CA TRP A 242 -0.51 0.63 -8.46
C TRP A 242 0.21 1.39 -9.56
N SER A 243 0.50 0.75 -10.69
CA SER A 243 1.23 1.36 -11.82
C SER A 243 0.64 2.70 -12.30
N LYS A 244 -0.69 2.85 -12.23
CA LYS A 244 -1.43 4.08 -12.61
C LYS A 244 -1.64 5.09 -11.47
N HIS A 245 -1.36 4.71 -10.22
CA HIS A 245 -1.65 5.51 -9.01
C HIS A 245 -0.41 5.77 -8.15
N LYS A 246 0.79 5.77 -8.75
CA LYS A 246 2.06 5.95 -8.04
C LYS A 246 2.10 7.24 -7.19
N GLU A 247 1.43 8.29 -7.64
CA GLU A 247 1.32 9.56 -6.92
C GLU A 247 0.52 9.46 -5.61
N ASN A 248 -0.27 8.40 -5.43
CA ASN A 248 -1.10 8.19 -4.23
C ASN A 248 -0.42 7.27 -3.20
N LEU A 249 0.68 6.64 -3.59
CA LEU A 249 1.37 5.64 -2.79
C LEU A 249 2.21 6.33 -1.71
N ILE A 250 2.13 5.83 -0.50
CA ILE A 250 3.05 6.13 0.60
C ILE A 250 3.89 4.87 0.78
N LEU A 251 5.11 4.93 0.25
CA LEU A 251 6.06 3.83 0.35
C LEU A 251 6.65 3.79 1.75
N MET A 252 6.82 2.59 2.28
CA MET A 252 7.51 2.35 3.53
C MET A 252 8.59 1.27 3.40
N GLU A 253 9.49 1.26 4.38
CA GLU A 253 10.49 0.20 4.50
C GLU A 253 9.80 -1.14 4.77
N ARG A 254 10.27 -2.18 4.08
CA ARG A 254 9.79 -3.55 4.27
C ARG A 254 10.07 -4.03 5.69
N TYR A 255 9.07 -4.60 6.32
CA TYR A 255 9.23 -5.28 7.59
C TYR A 255 9.78 -6.70 7.40
N HIS A 256 11.04 -6.88 7.76
CA HIS A 256 11.77 -8.14 7.67
C HIS A 256 12.04 -8.74 9.05
N PHE A 257 10.97 -9.23 9.68
CA PHE A 257 11.09 -9.87 10.98
C PHE A 257 11.76 -11.24 10.88
N PHE A 258 11.23 -12.12 10.02
CA PHE A 258 11.74 -13.48 9.84
C PHE A 258 12.87 -13.56 8.81
N ALA A 259 13.85 -14.45 9.01
CA ALA A 259 14.99 -14.64 8.10
C ALA A 259 14.55 -15.11 6.70
N SER A 260 13.49 -15.93 6.65
CA SER A 260 12.88 -16.37 5.40
C SER A 260 12.50 -15.20 4.49
N SER A 261 12.01 -14.10 5.06
CA SER A 261 11.61 -12.93 4.29
C SER A 261 12.77 -12.29 3.51
N GLY A 262 13.98 -12.21 4.10
CA GLY A 262 15.14 -11.61 3.45
C GLY A 262 15.63 -12.43 2.25
N ARG A 263 15.58 -13.77 2.36
CA ARG A 263 16.01 -14.69 1.29
C ARG A 263 15.18 -14.55 0.02
N HIS A 264 13.86 -14.36 0.15
CA HIS A 264 12.97 -14.17 -1.00
C HIS A 264 13.30 -12.92 -1.82
N PHE A 265 13.93 -11.91 -1.21
CA PHE A 265 14.31 -10.66 -1.88
C PHE A 265 15.82 -10.57 -2.19
N GLY A 266 16.57 -11.68 -2.03
CA GLY A 266 18.01 -11.72 -2.29
C GLY A 266 18.82 -10.84 -1.35
N LEU A 267 18.36 -10.65 -0.11
CA LEU A 267 19.00 -9.80 0.88
C LEU A 267 19.90 -10.65 1.78
N ASN A 268 21.20 -10.31 1.85
CA ASN A 268 22.22 -11.04 2.60
C ASN A 268 22.41 -10.51 4.04
N TYR A 269 21.44 -9.78 4.60
CA TYR A 269 21.52 -9.28 5.98
C TYR A 269 20.68 -10.11 6.93
N LYS A 270 21.09 -10.13 8.21
CA LYS A 270 20.34 -10.77 9.29
C LYS A 270 18.99 -10.09 9.53
N SER A 271 17.92 -10.87 9.65
CA SER A 271 16.57 -10.37 9.99
C SER A 271 16.49 -9.81 11.41
N LEU A 272 15.36 -9.18 11.76
CA LEU A 272 15.16 -8.64 13.11
C LEU A 272 15.18 -9.76 14.17
N SER A 273 14.56 -10.91 13.90
CA SER A 273 14.59 -12.09 14.76
C SER A 273 16.01 -12.64 14.97
N GLU A 274 16.82 -12.76 13.92
CA GLU A 274 18.21 -13.23 13.99
C GLU A 274 19.11 -12.27 14.78
N LEU A 275 18.71 -11.00 14.86
CA LEU A 275 19.35 -9.97 15.67
C LEU A 275 18.74 -9.84 17.08
N SER A 276 17.75 -10.67 17.41
CA SER A 276 17.02 -10.64 18.68
C SER A 276 16.51 -9.25 19.07
N ARG A 277 16.00 -8.51 18.08
CA ARG A 277 15.45 -7.15 18.24
C ARG A 277 14.20 -6.96 17.38
N ASP A 278 13.54 -5.81 17.53
CA ASP A 278 12.40 -5.40 16.70
C ASP A 278 12.43 -3.88 16.46
N GLU A 279 11.50 -3.37 15.65
CA GLU A 279 11.31 -1.91 15.50
C GLU A 279 10.85 -1.28 16.83
N VAL A 280 11.32 -0.07 17.12
CA VAL A 280 10.88 0.71 18.28
C VAL A 280 9.58 1.42 17.95
N GLU A 281 8.52 1.25 18.73
CA GLU A 281 7.18 1.77 18.39
C GLU A 281 7.12 3.28 18.12
N SER A 282 7.84 4.10 18.90
CA SER A 282 7.84 5.56 18.78
C SER A 282 8.56 6.08 17.54
N GLU A 283 9.52 5.30 17.01
CA GLU A 283 10.46 5.71 15.95
C GLU A 283 10.41 4.83 14.70
N GLY A 284 9.65 3.73 14.74
CA GLY A 284 9.50 2.77 13.66
C GLY A 284 8.76 3.34 12.46
N ALA A 285 8.74 2.58 11.36
CA ALA A 285 8.23 3.06 10.09
C ALA A 285 6.73 3.39 10.16
N VAL A 286 5.93 2.58 10.86
CA VAL A 286 4.48 2.79 10.99
C VAL A 286 4.17 4.10 11.73
N SER A 287 4.92 4.42 12.79
CA SER A 287 4.79 5.69 13.52
C SER A 287 5.16 6.89 12.65
N ALA A 288 6.23 6.78 11.84
CA ALA A 288 6.61 7.82 10.89
C ALA A 288 5.49 8.08 9.86
N ILE A 289 4.91 7.01 9.30
CA ILE A 289 3.81 7.14 8.35
C ILE A 289 2.55 7.74 8.98
N LEU A 290 2.22 7.41 10.23
CA LEU A 290 1.10 8.04 10.92
C LEU A 290 1.25 9.57 11.01
N LYS A 291 2.47 10.05 11.28
CA LYS A 291 2.77 11.49 11.33
C LYS A 291 2.55 12.14 9.96
N VAL A 292 2.96 11.48 8.87
CA VAL A 292 2.70 11.94 7.49
C VAL A 292 1.20 11.98 7.20
N LEU A 293 0.47 10.90 7.50
CA LEU A 293 -0.98 10.80 7.29
C LEU A 293 -1.75 11.91 8.03
N LYS A 294 -1.39 12.20 9.29
CA LYS A 294 -1.95 13.31 10.07
C LYS A 294 -1.74 14.65 9.37
N ARG A 295 -0.54 14.92 8.88
CA ARG A 295 -0.21 16.16 8.17
C ARG A 295 -0.96 16.29 6.84
N VAL A 296 -1.03 15.21 6.06
CA VAL A 296 -1.80 15.16 4.81
C VAL A 296 -3.28 15.42 5.06
N HIS A 297 -3.86 14.76 6.07
CA HIS A 297 -5.24 14.99 6.47
C HIS A 297 -5.51 16.44 6.89
N GLN A 298 -4.67 16.98 7.77
CA GLN A 298 -4.75 18.38 8.22
C GLN A 298 -4.67 19.34 7.03
N SER A 299 -3.68 19.18 6.13
CA SER A 299 -3.56 19.98 4.91
C SER A 299 -4.82 19.88 4.04
N PHE A 300 -5.35 18.67 3.85
CA PHE A 300 -6.51 18.44 2.99
C PHE A 300 -7.77 19.12 3.54
N PHE A 301 -7.98 19.18 4.86
CA PHE A 301 -9.20 19.72 5.47
C PHE A 301 -9.08 21.15 6.02
N ASN A 302 -7.87 21.67 6.28
CA ASN A 302 -7.68 23.00 6.88
C ASN A 302 -7.81 24.19 5.91
N SER A 303 -7.93 23.97 4.59
CA SER A 303 -8.10 25.10 3.66
C SER A 303 -9.47 25.78 3.79
N ASP A 304 -9.47 27.11 3.78
CA ASP A 304 -10.59 28.03 4.04
C ASP A 304 -11.86 27.79 3.20
N ASN A 305 -11.74 27.16 2.04
CA ASN A 305 -12.86 26.93 1.14
C ASN A 305 -13.55 25.57 1.42
N LYS A 306 -14.31 25.49 2.52
CA LYS A 306 -15.03 24.27 2.97
C LYS A 306 -16.05 23.75 1.94
N ASP A 307 -16.47 24.58 0.99
CA ASP A 307 -17.59 24.26 0.10
C ASP A 307 -17.20 23.38 -1.10
N ASN A 308 -15.91 23.21 -1.39
CA ASN A 308 -15.44 22.40 -2.52
C ASN A 308 -14.56 21.19 -2.12
N LEU A 309 -14.90 20.48 -1.04
CA LEU A 309 -14.16 19.28 -0.63
C LEU A 309 -14.14 18.18 -1.71
N LEU A 310 -15.24 18.00 -2.44
CA LEU A 310 -15.33 17.03 -3.54
C LEU A 310 -14.33 17.36 -4.66
N GLY A 311 -14.06 18.65 -4.89
CA GLY A 311 -13.16 19.11 -5.93
C GLY A 311 -11.68 19.15 -5.57
N ARG A 312 -11.28 18.86 -4.33
CA ARG A 312 -9.85 18.79 -3.92
C ARG A 312 -9.15 17.56 -4.49
N ASP A 313 -7.84 17.46 -4.37
CA ASP A 313 -7.06 16.28 -4.74
C ASP A 313 -6.05 15.99 -3.66
N VAL A 314 -6.08 14.77 -3.09
CA VAL A 314 -5.19 14.39 -1.99
C VAL A 314 -3.72 14.34 -2.42
N ARG A 315 -3.43 14.13 -3.70
CA ARG A 315 -2.06 14.12 -4.24
C ARG A 315 -1.37 15.46 -4.03
N LEU A 316 -2.11 16.57 -4.17
CA LEU A 316 -1.57 17.91 -3.91
C LEU A 316 -1.15 18.09 -2.45
N SER A 317 -1.93 17.54 -1.51
CA SER A 317 -1.58 17.51 -0.09
C SER A 317 -0.33 16.66 0.14
N LEU A 318 -0.22 15.51 -0.53
CA LEU A 318 0.94 14.61 -0.40
C LEU A 318 2.22 15.22 -0.99
N ASP A 319 2.12 15.84 -2.17
CA ASP A 319 3.24 16.49 -2.87
C ASP A 319 3.84 17.64 -2.06
N MET A 320 3.00 18.38 -1.32
CA MET A 320 3.48 19.43 -0.42
C MET A 320 4.44 18.88 0.65
N PHE A 321 4.24 17.65 1.13
CA PHE A 321 5.13 17.00 2.11
C PHE A 321 6.27 16.20 1.46
N ARG A 322 6.19 15.92 0.16
CA ARG A 322 7.33 15.45 -0.65
C ARG A 322 8.26 16.58 -1.08
N SER A 323 7.87 17.83 -0.83
CA SER A 323 8.48 19.00 -1.46
C SER A 323 9.99 19.12 -1.19
N PRO A 324 10.79 19.50 -2.22
CA PRO A 324 12.26 19.53 -2.22
C PRO A 324 12.98 20.20 -1.04
N SER A 325 12.35 21.17 -0.38
CA SER A 325 13.04 22.09 0.53
C SER A 325 13.38 21.49 1.90
N GLU A 326 12.66 20.46 2.36
CA GLU A 326 12.88 19.88 3.68
C GLU A 326 13.66 18.55 3.63
N LEU A 327 13.42 17.71 2.62
CA LEU A 327 14.00 16.36 2.56
C LEU A 327 15.32 16.29 1.78
N ALA A 328 15.53 17.15 0.79
CA ALA A 328 16.55 16.91 -0.23
C ALA A 328 17.44 18.12 -0.53
N GLN A 329 17.80 18.90 0.50
CA GLN A 329 18.71 20.03 0.30
C GLN A 329 20.11 19.57 -0.15
N GLY A 330 20.57 20.12 -1.27
CA GLY A 330 21.92 19.94 -1.79
C GLY A 330 21.97 19.24 -3.15
N ILE A 331 23.18 19.19 -3.71
CA ILE A 331 23.44 18.53 -5.00
C ILE A 331 24.10 17.18 -4.73
N ARG A 332 23.53 16.11 -5.30
CA ARG A 332 23.94 14.72 -5.05
C ARG A 332 24.59 14.13 -6.29
N THR A 333 25.69 13.40 -6.12
CA THR A 333 26.30 12.61 -7.20
C THR A 333 26.21 11.13 -6.93
N PHE A 334 25.94 10.36 -7.98
CA PHE A 334 25.75 8.91 -7.91
C PHE A 334 26.84 8.17 -8.67
N GLY A 335 27.20 6.98 -8.18
CA GLY A 335 27.88 5.96 -8.99
C GLY A 335 26.99 5.46 -10.12
N SER A 336 27.57 4.84 -11.16
CA SER A 336 26.84 4.29 -12.31
C SER A 336 25.83 3.21 -11.95
N GLU A 337 26.01 2.55 -10.80
CA GLU A 337 25.20 1.41 -10.34
C GLU A 337 23.94 1.81 -9.56
N VAL A 338 23.75 3.11 -9.28
CA VAL A 338 22.76 3.60 -8.30
C VAL A 338 21.64 4.40 -9.00
N LEU A 339 21.07 3.84 -10.08
CA LEU A 339 20.08 4.54 -10.92
C LEU A 339 18.72 4.67 -10.22
N GLY A 340 18.30 3.67 -9.43
CA GLY A 340 17.01 3.67 -8.74
C GLY A 340 16.94 4.72 -7.64
N GLU A 341 17.99 4.85 -6.85
CA GLU A 341 18.06 5.80 -5.73
C GLU A 341 18.30 7.22 -6.23
N ARG A 342 18.89 7.40 -7.42
CA ARG A 342 18.90 8.69 -8.11
C ARG A 342 17.48 9.17 -8.41
N LEU A 343 16.65 8.32 -9.03
CA LEU A 343 15.25 8.66 -9.32
C LEU A 343 14.48 8.99 -8.04
N MET A 344 14.72 8.21 -6.97
CA MET A 344 14.13 8.46 -5.65
C MET A 344 14.57 9.82 -5.09
N ALA A 345 15.86 10.16 -5.16
CA ALA A 345 16.36 11.45 -4.70
C ALA A 345 15.77 12.61 -5.51
N GLU A 346 15.67 12.48 -6.83
CA GLU A 346 15.02 13.49 -7.69
C GLU A 346 13.54 13.66 -7.34
N GLN A 347 12.82 12.58 -7.03
CA GLN A 347 11.42 12.61 -6.57
C GLN A 347 11.25 13.30 -5.21
N LEU A 348 12.23 13.17 -4.32
CA LEU A 348 12.30 13.93 -3.07
C LEU A 348 12.76 15.38 -3.27
N GLY A 349 13.09 15.77 -4.51
CA GLY A 349 13.48 17.11 -4.88
C GLY A 349 14.98 17.41 -4.88
N ALA A 350 15.84 16.40 -4.74
CA ALA A 350 17.28 16.57 -4.82
C ALA A 350 17.69 16.96 -6.24
N LYS A 351 18.69 17.84 -6.34
CA LYS A 351 19.38 18.06 -7.62
C LYS A 351 20.45 16.99 -7.79
N CYS A 352 20.27 16.10 -8.76
CA CYS A 352 21.22 15.02 -9.02
C CYS A 352 22.11 15.34 -10.21
N THR A 353 23.41 15.07 -10.10
CA THR A 353 24.39 15.25 -11.17
C THR A 353 25.30 14.03 -11.28
N THR A 354 25.85 13.80 -12.47
CA THR A 354 26.83 12.74 -12.72
C THR A 354 28.26 13.19 -12.43
N GLU A 355 28.51 14.49 -12.39
CA GLU A 355 29.84 15.09 -12.28
C GLU A 355 30.16 15.59 -10.87
N CYS A 356 31.38 15.35 -10.41
CA CYS A 356 31.86 15.86 -9.14
C CYS A 356 32.41 17.29 -9.31
N ASN A 357 31.68 18.28 -8.76
CA ASN A 357 32.08 19.69 -8.78
C ASN A 357 31.84 20.36 -7.41
N GLN A 358 32.26 21.61 -7.23
CA GLN A 358 32.23 22.29 -5.92
C GLN A 358 30.83 22.38 -5.30
N SER A 359 29.78 22.39 -6.12
CA SER A 359 28.38 22.51 -5.70
C SER A 359 27.80 21.22 -5.11
N VAL A 360 28.46 20.08 -5.34
CA VAL A 360 28.08 18.78 -4.79
C VAL A 360 28.24 18.79 -3.27
N THR A 361 27.20 18.35 -2.56
CA THR A 361 27.18 18.22 -1.10
C THR A 361 27.32 16.76 -0.65
N HIS A 362 26.73 15.82 -1.39
CA HIS A 362 26.74 14.39 -1.07
C HIS A 362 27.18 13.54 -2.26
N VAL A 363 27.98 12.52 -1.98
CA VAL A 363 28.31 11.45 -2.90
C VAL A 363 27.70 10.17 -2.37
N VAL A 364 26.87 9.54 -3.21
CA VAL A 364 26.17 8.31 -2.89
C VAL A 364 26.80 7.15 -3.63
N SER A 365 27.33 6.19 -2.88
CA SER A 365 28.10 5.06 -3.41
C SER A 365 27.84 3.80 -2.59
N LEU A 366 27.87 2.63 -3.23
CA LEU A 366 27.87 1.33 -2.53
C LEU A 366 29.25 1.04 -1.93
N GLU A 367 30.31 1.51 -2.60
CA GLU A 367 31.70 1.21 -2.25
C GLU A 367 32.52 2.49 -2.06
N ALA A 368 33.43 2.48 -1.09
CA ALA A 368 34.30 3.61 -0.79
C ALA A 368 35.50 3.74 -1.75
N GLY A 369 35.78 2.71 -2.55
CA GLY A 369 36.96 2.65 -3.45
C GLY A 369 36.80 3.36 -4.79
N THR A 370 35.63 3.93 -5.08
CA THR A 370 35.39 4.61 -6.36
C THR A 370 36.08 5.98 -6.43
N ASP A 371 36.42 6.44 -7.63
CA ASP A 371 37.03 7.77 -7.81
C ASP A 371 36.17 8.90 -7.24
N LYS A 372 34.85 8.77 -7.34
CA LYS A 372 33.89 9.73 -6.76
C LYS A 372 33.91 9.71 -5.23
N ALA A 373 33.99 8.52 -4.63
CA ALA A 373 34.11 8.38 -3.18
C ALA A 373 35.43 8.98 -2.67
N HIS A 374 36.54 8.70 -3.35
CA HIS A 374 37.84 9.32 -3.06
C HIS A 374 37.80 10.85 -3.17
N TRP A 375 37.14 11.38 -4.20
CA TRP A 375 36.96 12.81 -4.39
C TRP A 375 36.16 13.46 -3.26
N ALA A 376 35.07 12.80 -2.81
CA ALA A 376 34.22 13.26 -1.72
C ALA A 376 35.02 13.39 -0.43
N TRP A 377 35.73 12.32 -0.08
CA TRP A 377 36.55 12.23 1.13
C TRP A 377 37.65 13.30 1.16
N LYS A 378 38.40 13.47 0.05
CA LYS A 378 39.46 14.50 -0.05
C LYS A 378 38.94 15.92 0.10
N ARG A 379 37.67 16.19 -0.24
CA ARG A 379 37.06 17.53 -0.20
C ARG A 379 36.12 17.73 0.98
N GLY A 380 36.06 16.80 1.94
CA GLY A 380 35.18 16.89 3.10
C GLY A 380 33.70 16.97 2.72
N LYS A 381 33.31 16.26 1.66
CA LYS A 381 31.90 16.09 1.26
C LYS A 381 31.35 14.82 1.91
N PHE A 382 30.04 14.77 2.14
CA PHE A 382 29.40 13.58 2.71
C PHE A 382 29.51 12.41 1.74
N LEU A 383 30.05 11.29 2.21
CA LEU A 383 30.12 10.02 1.48
C LEU A 383 29.19 9.01 2.16
N VAL A 384 28.03 8.75 1.56
CA VAL A 384 26.97 7.98 2.19
C VAL A 384 26.52 6.79 1.34
N HIS A 385 26.09 5.73 2.01
CA HIS A 385 25.50 4.55 1.37
C HIS A 385 24.09 4.88 0.80
N PRO A 386 23.66 4.29 -0.34
CA PRO A 386 22.34 4.55 -0.94
C PRO A 386 21.14 4.36 0.01
N ARG A 387 21.30 3.52 1.03
CA ARG A 387 20.32 3.33 2.13
C ARG A 387 19.96 4.62 2.86
N TRP A 388 20.81 5.64 2.82
CA TRP A 388 20.50 6.97 3.36
C TRP A 388 19.31 7.59 2.63
N ILE A 389 19.32 7.60 1.29
CA ILE A 389 18.21 8.12 0.47
C ILE A 389 16.95 7.29 0.70
N GLU A 390 17.10 5.97 0.76
CA GLU A 390 15.98 5.07 1.03
C GLU A 390 15.32 5.39 2.38
N ALA A 391 16.14 5.59 3.42
CA ALA A 391 15.65 5.97 4.74
C ALA A 391 15.02 7.37 4.74
N GLU A 392 15.56 8.35 4.00
CA GLU A 392 14.91 9.65 3.82
C GLU A 392 13.53 9.51 3.18
N ASN A 393 13.43 8.70 2.13
CA ASN A 393 12.20 8.45 1.40
C ASN A 393 11.13 7.74 2.26
N TYR A 394 11.51 6.69 3.01
CA TYR A 394 10.54 5.90 3.77
C TYR A 394 10.10 6.55 5.08
N PHE A 395 10.99 7.28 5.73
CA PHE A 395 10.65 7.97 6.99
C PHE A 395 10.16 9.39 6.77
N TRP A 396 10.19 9.89 5.52
CA TRP A 396 9.74 11.23 5.16
C TRP A 396 10.38 12.31 6.04
N LYS A 397 11.66 12.12 6.35
CA LYS A 397 12.49 13.04 7.13
C LYS A 397 13.95 12.92 6.68
N ARG A 398 14.70 14.02 6.74
CA ARG A 398 16.16 13.98 6.55
C ARG A 398 16.77 13.08 7.62
N GLN A 399 17.65 12.17 7.19
CA GLN A 399 18.35 11.26 8.07
C GLN A 399 19.76 11.79 8.35
N PRO A 400 20.30 11.56 9.56
CA PRO A 400 21.69 11.92 9.84
C PRO A 400 22.63 11.15 8.92
N GLU A 401 23.50 11.87 8.22
CA GLU A 401 24.44 11.33 7.25
C GLU A 401 25.41 10.34 7.93
N GLU A 402 25.78 10.57 9.19
CA GLU A 402 26.73 9.78 9.96
C GLU A 402 26.29 8.33 10.16
N ALA A 403 24.97 8.08 10.21
CA ALA A 403 24.42 6.74 10.37
C ALA A 403 24.59 5.87 9.11
N PHE A 404 24.97 6.48 7.99
CA PHE A 404 25.10 5.83 6.67
C PHE A 404 26.44 6.13 6.00
N GLU A 405 27.38 6.73 6.73
CA GLU A 405 28.69 7.08 6.22
C GLU A 405 29.46 5.82 5.85
N LEU A 406 30.13 5.83 4.70
CA LEU A 406 31.05 4.76 4.33
C LEU A 406 32.41 4.99 4.97
N GLU A 407 33.03 3.91 5.46
CA GLU A 407 34.41 3.96 5.92
C GLU A 407 35.33 4.51 4.82
N PRO A 408 36.35 5.31 5.19
CA PRO A 408 37.26 5.86 4.22
C PRO A 408 37.96 4.73 3.45
N PRO A 409 38.28 4.95 2.17
CA PRO A 409 39.05 4.00 1.38
C PRO A 409 40.33 3.62 2.12
N LYS A 410 40.56 2.32 2.32
CA LYS A 410 41.83 1.83 2.86
C LYS A 410 42.94 2.34 1.94
N LYS A 411 43.93 3.03 2.51
CA LYS A 411 45.12 3.44 1.73
C LYS A 411 45.71 2.19 1.06
N PRO A 412 46.10 2.28 -0.22
CA PRO A 412 46.76 1.17 -0.90
C PRO A 412 48.03 0.73 -0.18
#